data_AF-A0AA40EB18-F1
#
_entry.id   AF-A0AA40EB18-F1
#
_cell.length_a   1.000
_cell.length_b   1.000
_cell.length_c   1.000
_cell.angle_alpha   90.00
_cell.angle_beta   90.00
_cell.angle_gamma   90.00
#
_symmetry.space_group_name_H-M   'P 1'
#
loop_
_entity.id
_entity.type
_entity.pdbx_description
1 polymer ?
#
loop_
_entity_poly.entity_id
_entity_poly.type
_entity_poly.pdbx_seq_one_letter_code
_entity_poly.pdbx_strand_id
1 'polypeptide(L)'
;MAQNEKIFKDVLGGYFPTYMRPPYGSCSGQCLTDMADLGYHVINWNIDTLDYQGNIPNSQSIFNNAVSTNAAANKYIALAHDVHQGTVQTLALGMIQTAKARGYRIVTVGECLGDASGNWYRDAVTGNARAGGGTGGNPGNPGPVVSTDGTCGSNSPGGVYNCANSGFGNCCSQWGYCGSTSEYCGANCQRGFGNCN
;
A
#
# COMPACT_ATOMS: atom_id res chain seq x y z
N MET A 1 16.44 6.65 8.66
CA MET A 1 15.57 6.43 7.48
C MET A 1 16.34 6.50 6.16
N ALA A 2 17.15 7.53 5.92
CA ALA A 2 17.87 7.76 4.65
C ALA A 2 18.55 6.54 3.99
N GLN A 3 19.21 5.66 4.74
CA GLN A 3 19.85 4.46 4.16
C GLN A 3 18.82 3.47 3.59
N ASN A 4 17.70 3.26 4.30
CA ASN A 4 16.62 2.40 3.80
C ASN A 4 15.96 3.02 2.57
N GLU A 5 15.75 4.34 2.57
CA GLU A 5 15.16 5.06 1.43
C GLU A 5 15.98 4.88 0.16
N LYS A 6 17.32 4.92 0.27
CA LYS A 6 18.20 4.65 -0.87
C LYS A 6 17.94 3.28 -1.49
N ILE A 7 17.86 2.25 -0.65
CA ILE A 7 17.60 0.88 -1.11
C ILE A 7 16.18 0.76 -1.69
N PHE A 8 15.18 1.33 -1.02
CA PHE A 8 13.80 1.28 -1.49
C PHE A 8 13.63 2.00 -2.82
N LYS A 9 14.24 3.18 -2.99
CA LYS A 9 14.23 3.91 -4.26
C LYS A 9 14.70 3.01 -5.41
N ASP A 10 15.78 2.28 -5.20
CA ASP A 10 16.37 1.43 -6.24
C ASP A 10 15.48 0.23 -6.57
N VAL A 11 14.86 -0.39 -5.55
CA VAL A 11 14.03 -1.60 -5.71
C VAL A 11 12.59 -1.31 -6.14
N LEU A 12 12.04 -0.17 -5.72
CA LEU A 12 10.63 0.21 -5.92
C LEU A 12 10.44 1.21 -7.07
N GLY A 13 11.44 1.39 -7.93
CA GLY A 13 11.33 2.20 -9.14
C GLY A 13 11.20 3.70 -8.88
N GLY A 14 12.02 4.23 -7.96
CA GLY A 14 12.07 5.66 -7.64
C GLY A 14 11.26 6.07 -6.41
N TYR A 15 10.62 5.13 -5.71
CA TYR A 15 9.74 5.41 -4.57
C TYR A 15 10.30 4.85 -3.26
N PHE A 16 9.89 5.45 -2.14
CA PHE A 16 10.14 4.89 -0.80
C PHE A 16 8.92 5.07 0.12
N PRO A 17 8.77 4.25 1.18
CA PRO A 17 7.60 4.31 2.05
C PRO A 17 7.49 5.62 2.84
N THR A 18 6.26 6.06 3.12
CA THR A 18 5.96 7.13 4.10
C THR A 18 5.58 6.57 5.47
N TYR A 19 5.50 5.24 5.60
CA TYR A 19 5.20 4.54 6.84
C TYR A 19 6.46 3.86 7.37
N MET A 20 6.67 3.94 8.68
CA MET A 20 7.77 3.23 9.36
C MET A 20 7.33 2.70 10.71
N ARG A 21 8.01 1.67 11.20
CA ARG A 21 7.87 1.17 12.58
C ARG A 21 9.22 1.35 13.28
N PRO A 22 9.28 1.99 14.46
CA PRO A 22 10.53 2.12 15.17
C PRO A 22 10.96 0.76 15.74
N PRO A 23 12.24 0.37 15.64
CA PRO A 23 12.76 -0.79 16.35
C PRO A 23 12.38 -0.76 17.83
N TYR A 24 11.95 -1.89 18.37
CA TYR A 24 11.48 -2.04 19.75
C TYR A 24 10.29 -1.15 20.15
N GLY A 25 9.59 -0.52 19.19
CA GLY A 25 8.53 0.44 19.49
C GLY A 25 9.03 1.75 20.07
N SER A 26 10.35 1.97 20.10
CA SER A 26 11.00 3.06 20.83
C SER A 26 11.21 4.27 19.92
N CYS A 27 10.28 5.22 19.98
CA CYS A 27 10.42 6.54 19.36
C CYS A 27 9.58 7.56 20.14
N SER A 28 10.23 8.50 20.80
CA SER A 28 9.61 9.56 21.58
C SER A 28 10.43 10.85 21.49
N GLY A 29 9.86 11.98 21.95
CA GLY A 29 10.54 13.27 21.97
C GLY A 29 11.12 13.63 20.60
N GLN A 30 12.43 13.86 20.55
CA GLN A 30 13.14 14.25 19.33
C GLN A 30 12.95 13.25 18.18
N CYS A 31 12.86 11.94 18.45
CA CYS A 31 12.64 10.96 17.39
C CYS A 31 11.33 11.21 16.63
N LEU A 32 10.24 11.54 17.35
CA LEU A 32 8.95 11.83 16.71
C LEU A 32 9.01 13.14 15.90
N THR A 33 9.72 14.14 16.40
CA THR A 33 9.97 15.39 15.65
C THR A 33 10.72 15.10 14.36
N ASP A 34 11.85 14.37 14.42
CA ASP A 34 12.65 14.05 13.25
C ASP A 34 11.86 13.23 12.23
N MET A 35 11.03 12.27 12.68
CA MET A 35 10.20 11.47 11.77
C MET A 35 9.09 12.32 11.13
N ALA A 36 8.51 13.28 11.87
CA ALA A 36 7.53 14.22 11.32
C ALA A 36 8.17 15.13 10.26
N ASP A 37 9.36 15.66 10.52
CA ASP A 37 10.11 16.51 9.58
C ASP A 37 10.50 15.74 8.30
N LEU A 38 10.80 14.44 8.44
CA LEU A 38 11.04 13.53 7.31
C LEU A 38 9.72 13.05 6.64
N GLY A 39 8.56 13.46 7.14
CA GLY A 39 7.26 13.12 6.59
C GLY A 39 6.92 11.63 6.71
N TYR A 40 7.22 11.01 7.85
CA TYR A 40 6.87 9.62 8.16
C TYR A 40 5.71 9.51 9.14
N HIS A 41 4.86 8.52 8.89
CA HIS A 41 3.93 7.96 9.86
C HIS A 41 4.67 6.92 10.72
N VAL A 42 4.76 7.16 12.03
CA VAL A 42 5.37 6.24 13.01
C VAL A 42 4.30 5.27 13.52
N ILE A 43 4.43 3.98 13.19
CA ILE A 43 3.40 2.96 13.44
C ILE A 43 3.82 1.99 14.55
N ASN A 44 3.13 2.09 15.69
CA ASN A 44 3.15 1.09 16.74
C ASN A 44 1.94 0.13 16.61
N TRP A 45 1.69 -0.66 17.65
CA TRP A 45 0.67 -1.70 17.69
C TRP A 45 -0.16 -1.58 18.97
N ASN A 46 -1.37 -2.13 18.94
CA ASN A 46 -2.21 -2.30 20.14
C ASN A 46 -2.47 -3.79 20.44
N ILE A 47 -1.87 -4.70 19.68
CA ILE A 47 -1.73 -6.13 20.00
C ILE A 47 -0.28 -6.53 19.74
N ASP A 48 0.40 -7.02 20.76
CA ASP A 48 1.72 -7.66 20.64
C ASP A 48 1.54 -9.17 20.78
N THR A 49 1.90 -9.96 19.77
CA THR A 49 1.73 -11.42 19.85
C THR A 49 2.80 -12.10 20.69
N LEU A 50 3.93 -11.43 21.00
CA LEU A 50 5.10 -12.01 21.66
C LEU A 50 5.65 -13.25 20.93
N ASP A 51 5.52 -13.29 19.61
CA ASP A 51 5.88 -14.44 18.78
C ASP A 51 7.37 -14.76 18.80
N TYR A 52 8.20 -13.73 18.97
CA TYR A 52 9.64 -13.83 19.15
C TYR A 52 10.06 -14.68 20.36
N GLN A 53 9.17 -14.96 21.31
CA GLN A 53 9.43 -15.88 22.44
C GLN A 53 9.41 -17.37 22.01
N GLY A 54 8.98 -17.67 20.79
CA GLY A 54 8.97 -19.03 20.23
C GLY A 54 7.80 -19.91 20.68
N ASN A 55 6.96 -19.44 21.61
CA ASN A 55 5.75 -20.15 22.04
C ASN A 55 4.53 -19.73 21.18
N ILE A 56 4.39 -20.36 20.02
CA ILE A 56 3.31 -20.06 19.07
C ILE A 56 1.90 -20.31 19.65
N PRO A 57 1.62 -21.40 20.39
CA PRO A 57 0.32 -21.56 21.06
C PRO A 57 -0.03 -20.42 22.02
N ASN A 58 0.94 -19.90 22.78
CA ASN A 58 0.74 -18.73 23.62
C ASN A 58 0.47 -17.47 22.78
N SER A 59 1.22 -17.27 21.70
CA SER A 59 1.06 -16.13 20.79
C SER A 59 -0.34 -16.10 20.16
N GLN A 60 -0.84 -17.27 19.73
CA GLN A 60 -2.19 -17.43 19.21
C GLN A 60 -3.23 -17.11 20.30
N SER A 61 -2.99 -17.54 21.54
CA SER A 61 -3.88 -17.27 22.67
C SER A 61 -3.93 -15.78 23.01
N ILE A 62 -2.79 -15.07 22.97
CA ILE A 62 -2.72 -13.61 23.16
C ILE A 62 -3.58 -12.90 22.11
N PHE A 63 -3.39 -13.23 20.83
CA PHE A 63 -4.20 -12.65 19.75
C PHE A 63 -5.70 -12.95 19.92
N ASN A 64 -6.03 -14.21 20.21
CA ASN A 64 -7.41 -14.64 20.43
C ASN A 64 -8.06 -13.94 21.63
N ASN A 65 -7.31 -13.59 22.67
CA ASN A 65 -7.88 -12.90 23.83
C ASN A 65 -7.99 -11.38 23.58
N ALA A 66 -7.10 -10.80 22.78
CA ALA A 66 -7.07 -9.36 22.52
C ALA A 66 -8.11 -8.90 21.49
N VAL A 67 -8.37 -9.69 20.43
CA VAL A 67 -9.30 -9.29 19.36
C VAL A 67 -10.75 -9.43 19.84
N SER A 68 -11.46 -8.32 20.04
CA SER A 68 -12.87 -8.33 20.44
C SER A 68 -13.76 -9.05 19.43
N THR A 69 -14.88 -9.63 19.85
CA THR A 69 -15.91 -10.15 18.93
C THR A 69 -16.78 -9.06 18.30
N ASN A 70 -16.65 -7.80 18.74
CA ASN A 70 -17.36 -6.65 18.16
C ASN A 70 -16.47 -5.88 17.16
N ALA A 71 -16.40 -6.39 15.93
CA ALA A 71 -15.59 -5.80 14.87
C ALA A 71 -16.04 -4.39 14.42
N ALA A 72 -17.29 -4.01 14.66
CA ALA A 72 -17.77 -2.67 14.31
C ALA A 72 -17.22 -1.57 15.22
N ALA A 73 -16.89 -1.91 16.48
CA ALA A 73 -16.46 -0.95 17.49
C ALA A 73 -14.95 -0.95 17.76
N ASN A 74 -14.18 -1.88 17.17
CA ASN A 74 -12.77 -2.08 17.49
C ASN A 74 -11.91 -2.12 16.23
N LYS A 75 -10.67 -1.63 16.34
CA LYS A 75 -9.64 -1.68 15.30
C LYS A 75 -8.31 -2.05 15.93
N TYR A 76 -7.51 -2.82 15.21
CA TYR A 76 -6.24 -3.31 15.72
C TYR A 76 -5.12 -3.19 14.69
N ILE A 77 -3.92 -2.88 15.19
CA ILE A 77 -2.65 -3.10 14.50
C ILE A 77 -1.91 -4.13 15.34
N ALA A 78 -1.69 -5.32 14.77
CA ALA A 78 -0.99 -6.41 15.44
C ALA A 78 0.49 -6.44 15.05
N LEU A 79 1.37 -6.65 16.03
CA LEU A 79 2.79 -6.92 15.83
C LEU A 79 3.03 -8.44 15.84
N ALA A 80 3.73 -8.91 14.81
CA ALA A 80 4.38 -10.21 14.71
C ALA A 80 5.61 -10.07 13.79
N HIS A 81 6.45 -11.11 13.70
CA HIS A 81 7.71 -11.10 12.97
C HIS A 81 7.82 -12.32 12.04
N ASP A 82 7.82 -12.05 10.73
CA ASP A 82 7.88 -13.05 9.66
C ASP A 82 9.25 -13.75 9.54
N VAL A 83 10.29 -13.22 10.19
CA VAL A 83 11.60 -13.89 10.30
C VAL A 83 11.56 -15.15 11.19
N HIS A 84 10.49 -15.36 11.95
CA HIS A 84 10.31 -16.54 12.79
C HIS A 84 9.47 -17.59 12.06
N GLN A 85 10.03 -18.80 11.90
CA GLN A 85 9.38 -19.89 11.17
C GLN A 85 7.98 -20.21 11.71
N GLY A 86 7.83 -20.30 13.04
CA GLY A 86 6.54 -20.59 13.67
C GLY A 86 5.49 -19.50 13.43
N THR A 87 5.92 -18.25 13.26
CA THR A 87 5.02 -17.14 12.93
C THR A 87 4.43 -17.32 11.54
N VAL A 88 5.27 -17.61 10.55
CA VAL A 88 4.83 -17.76 9.15
C VAL A 88 4.03 -19.04 8.94
N GLN A 89 4.53 -20.17 9.46
CA GLN A 89 3.95 -21.49 9.17
C GLN A 89 2.67 -21.78 9.95
N THR A 90 2.46 -21.11 11.09
CA THR A 90 1.33 -21.42 11.99
C THR A 90 0.57 -20.18 12.43
N LEU A 91 1.24 -19.20 13.08
CA LEU A 91 0.56 -18.08 13.74
C LEU A 91 -0.22 -17.21 12.74
N ALA A 92 0.37 -16.90 11.57
CA ALA A 92 -0.26 -16.05 10.57
C ALA A 92 -1.63 -16.61 10.11
N LEU A 93 -1.71 -17.91 9.84
CA LEU A 93 -2.97 -18.56 9.46
C LEU A 93 -4.00 -18.50 10.60
N GLY A 94 -3.58 -18.80 11.83
CA GLY A 94 -4.47 -18.76 12.98
C GLY A 94 -4.98 -17.35 13.30
N MET A 95 -4.15 -16.32 13.16
CA MET A 95 -4.57 -14.91 13.27
C MET A 95 -5.61 -14.55 12.20
N ILE A 96 -5.37 -14.93 10.94
CA ILE A 96 -6.30 -14.68 9.83
C ILE A 96 -7.65 -15.34 10.10
N GLN A 97 -7.66 -16.60 10.53
CA GLN A 97 -8.86 -17.36 10.84
C GLN A 97 -9.66 -16.70 11.97
N THR A 98 -9.01 -16.35 13.08
CA THR A 98 -9.66 -15.66 14.21
C THR A 98 -10.25 -14.32 13.80
N ALA A 99 -9.50 -13.49 13.06
CA ALA A 99 -9.96 -12.17 12.63
C ALA A 99 -11.21 -12.27 11.74
N LYS A 100 -11.18 -13.16 10.73
CA LYS A 100 -12.32 -13.40 9.84
C LYS A 100 -13.53 -13.97 10.58
N ALA A 101 -13.31 -14.94 11.46
CA ALA A 101 -14.39 -15.54 12.26
C ALA A 101 -15.09 -14.53 13.17
N ARG A 102 -14.38 -13.46 13.57
CA ARG A 102 -14.92 -12.36 14.38
C ARG A 102 -15.41 -11.15 13.55
N GLY A 103 -15.48 -11.29 12.22
CA GLY A 103 -16.04 -10.27 11.34
C GLY A 103 -15.09 -9.12 10.97
N TYR A 104 -13.79 -9.23 11.25
CA TYR A 104 -12.81 -8.22 10.84
C TYR A 104 -12.40 -8.40 9.38
N ARG A 105 -12.13 -7.27 8.71
CA ARG A 105 -11.38 -7.21 7.46
C ARG A 105 -9.90 -7.08 7.79
N ILE A 106 -9.06 -7.84 7.10
CA ILE A 106 -7.60 -7.72 7.18
C ILE A 106 -7.17 -6.79 6.06
N VAL A 107 -6.57 -5.67 6.43
CA VAL A 107 -6.27 -4.54 5.54
C VAL A 107 -4.85 -4.04 5.81
N THR A 108 -4.31 -3.21 4.91
CA THR A 108 -3.03 -2.52 5.17
C THR A 108 -3.19 -1.50 6.29
N VAL A 109 -2.08 -1.05 6.88
CA VAL A 109 -2.10 0.03 7.89
C VAL A 109 -2.69 1.32 7.28
N GLY A 110 -2.32 1.66 6.04
CA GLY A 110 -2.87 2.83 5.36
C GLY A 110 -4.38 2.77 5.22
N GLU A 111 -4.95 1.64 4.79
CA GLU A 111 -6.42 1.49 4.73
C GLU A 111 -7.05 1.53 6.13
N CYS A 112 -6.44 0.91 7.15
CA CYS A 112 -6.93 0.97 8.53
C CYS A 112 -7.06 2.41 9.05
N LEU A 113 -6.12 3.27 8.66
CA LEU A 113 -6.06 4.69 8.99
C LEU A 113 -6.88 5.58 8.05
N GLY A 114 -7.48 5.01 7.00
CA GLY A 114 -8.25 5.76 5.99
C GLY A 114 -7.38 6.59 5.03
N ASP A 115 -6.09 6.25 4.92
CA ASP A 115 -5.15 6.96 4.06
C ASP A 115 -5.18 6.39 2.63
N ALA A 116 -5.27 7.27 1.64
CA ALA A 116 -5.32 6.89 0.24
C ALA A 116 -4.01 6.21 -0.18
N SER A 117 -4.09 5.17 -1.02
CA SER A 117 -2.91 4.36 -1.37
C SER A 117 -1.81 5.14 -2.09
N GLY A 118 -2.13 6.30 -2.67
CA GLY A 118 -1.15 7.18 -3.30
C GLY A 118 -0.20 7.79 -2.28
N ASN A 119 -0.66 7.95 -1.03
CA ASN A 119 0.10 8.59 0.04
C ASN A 119 1.07 7.64 0.75
N TRP A 120 0.96 6.32 0.53
CA TRP A 120 1.74 5.31 1.26
C TRP A 120 3.22 5.29 0.84
N TYR A 121 3.52 5.85 -0.33
CA TYR A 121 4.87 5.97 -0.88
C TYR A 121 5.09 7.36 -1.47
N ARG A 122 6.35 7.79 -1.44
CA ARG A 122 6.77 9.08 -1.93
C ARG A 122 7.86 8.92 -2.98
N ASP A 123 7.74 9.70 -4.05
CA ASP A 123 8.74 9.79 -5.11
C ASP A 123 10.03 10.43 -4.58
N ALA A 124 11.16 9.78 -4.82
CA ALA A 124 12.45 10.16 -4.27
C ALA A 124 13.09 11.39 -4.90
N VAL A 125 12.56 11.90 -6.01
CA VAL A 125 13.06 13.09 -6.71
C VAL A 125 12.16 14.28 -6.42
N THR A 126 10.84 14.09 -6.49
CA THR A 126 9.85 15.17 -6.41
C THR A 126 9.26 15.34 -5.02
N GLY A 127 9.36 14.31 -4.16
CA GLY A 127 8.70 14.33 -2.85
C GLY A 127 7.18 14.17 -2.91
N ASN A 128 6.60 13.92 -4.09
CA ASN A 128 5.17 13.78 -4.26
C ASN A 128 4.66 12.37 -3.94
N ALA A 129 3.38 12.28 -3.61
CA ALA A 129 2.65 11.03 -3.50
C ALA A 129 2.67 10.25 -4.82
N ARG A 130 2.60 8.91 -4.75
CA ARG A 130 2.53 8.05 -5.93
C ARG A 130 1.21 8.28 -6.68
N ALA A 131 1.30 8.78 -7.92
CA ALA A 131 0.12 9.01 -8.76
C ALA A 131 -0.62 7.69 -9.02
N GLY A 132 -1.95 7.70 -8.86
CA GLY A 132 -2.84 6.56 -9.16
C GLY A 132 -3.44 5.83 -7.94
N GLY A 133 -3.11 6.22 -6.71
CA GLY A 133 -3.70 5.61 -5.52
C GLY A 133 -4.97 6.32 -5.05
N GLY A 134 -6.06 6.14 -5.79
CA GLY A 134 -7.41 6.51 -5.35
C GLY A 134 -7.86 5.68 -4.15
N THR A 135 -8.77 6.23 -3.35
CA THR A 135 -9.38 5.58 -2.19
C THR A 135 -10.15 4.32 -2.61
N GLY A 136 -9.64 3.14 -2.24
CA GLY A 136 -10.42 1.89 -2.24
C GLY A 136 -10.28 0.96 -3.47
N GLY A 137 -9.06 0.48 -3.76
CA GLY A 137 -8.81 -0.56 -4.77
C GLY A 137 -8.30 -1.88 -4.16
N ASN A 138 -9.01 -2.97 -4.44
CA ASN A 138 -8.74 -4.37 -4.06
C ASN A 138 -7.28 -4.84 -4.37
N PRO A 139 -6.60 -5.68 -3.57
CA PRO A 139 -5.18 -6.03 -3.73
C PRO A 139 -4.82 -6.94 -4.92
N GLY A 140 -5.71 -7.12 -5.90
CA GLY A 140 -5.54 -8.05 -7.01
C GLY A 140 -5.24 -7.42 -8.37
N ASN A 141 -5.20 -6.09 -8.47
CA ASN A 141 -4.94 -5.43 -9.75
C ASN A 141 -4.00 -4.24 -9.51
N PRO A 142 -2.68 -4.36 -9.76
CA PRO A 142 -1.87 -3.17 -9.91
C PRO A 142 -2.56 -2.35 -11.00
N GLY A 143 -2.90 -1.09 -10.70
CA GLY A 143 -3.49 -0.22 -11.71
C GLY A 143 -2.69 -0.27 -13.02
N PRO A 144 -3.31 0.00 -14.17
CA PRO A 144 -2.68 -0.12 -15.47
C PRO A 144 -1.28 0.50 -15.45
N VAL A 145 -0.26 -0.18 -15.95
CA VAL A 145 1.12 0.36 -15.95
C VAL A 145 1.27 1.41 -17.06
N VAL A 146 2.24 2.33 -16.95
CA VAL A 146 2.43 3.38 -17.98
C VAL A 146 2.83 2.73 -19.31
N SER A 147 2.18 3.17 -20.39
CA SER A 147 2.38 2.63 -21.73
C SER A 147 3.81 2.84 -22.22
N THR A 148 4.42 1.76 -22.70
CA THR A 148 5.75 1.76 -23.32
C THR A 148 5.71 1.60 -24.84
N ASP A 149 4.54 1.25 -25.40
CA ASP A 149 4.34 0.95 -26.82
C ASP A 149 3.28 1.85 -27.49
N GLY A 150 2.72 2.80 -26.73
CA GLY A 150 1.68 3.73 -27.20
C GLY A 150 0.26 3.17 -27.13
N THR A 151 0.08 1.92 -26.66
CA THR A 151 -1.25 1.34 -26.44
C THR A 151 -1.76 1.59 -25.02
N CYS A 152 -3.07 1.61 -24.82
CA CYS A 152 -3.71 1.89 -23.53
C CYS A 152 -5.13 1.33 -23.45
N GLY A 153 -5.69 1.31 -22.24
CA GLY A 153 -7.11 1.02 -22.08
C GLY A 153 -7.44 -0.46 -21.97
N SER A 154 -8.72 -0.73 -21.73
CA SER A 154 -9.26 -2.09 -21.63
C SER A 154 -9.33 -2.81 -22.98
N ASN A 155 -9.20 -2.06 -24.08
CA ASN A 155 -9.28 -2.56 -25.45
C ASN A 155 -7.91 -2.62 -26.16
N SER A 156 -6.81 -2.47 -25.41
CA SER A 156 -5.47 -2.50 -26.00
C SER A 156 -5.11 -3.92 -26.47
N PRO A 157 -4.52 -4.06 -27.68
CA PRO A 157 -3.93 -5.32 -28.13
C PRO A 157 -2.70 -5.77 -27.32
N GLY A 158 -2.02 -4.84 -26.65
CA GLY A 158 -0.75 -5.05 -25.95
C GLY A 158 -0.87 -5.32 -24.45
N GLY A 159 -2.05 -5.14 -23.85
CA GLY A 159 -2.28 -5.26 -22.41
C GLY A 159 -2.88 -4.01 -21.76
N VAL A 160 -3.17 -4.09 -20.47
CA VAL A 160 -3.92 -3.05 -19.74
C VAL A 160 -2.97 -1.93 -19.28
N TYR A 161 -2.75 -0.93 -20.15
CA TYR A 161 -1.83 0.20 -19.94
C TYR A 161 -2.55 1.55 -19.75
N ASN A 162 -1.89 2.51 -19.09
CA ASN A 162 -2.33 3.91 -18.99
C ASN A 162 -1.36 4.85 -19.72
N CYS A 163 -1.83 6.03 -20.09
CA CYS A 163 -1.06 7.03 -20.83
C CYS A 163 -0.42 8.12 -19.94
N ALA A 164 -0.69 8.12 -18.64
CA ALA A 164 -0.19 9.15 -17.74
C ALA A 164 1.34 9.17 -17.73
N ASN A 165 1.92 10.32 -18.10
CA ASN A 165 3.35 10.54 -18.25
C ASN A 165 4.02 9.66 -19.32
N SER A 166 3.27 9.12 -20.28
CA SER A 166 3.86 8.42 -21.41
C SER A 166 4.47 9.41 -22.42
N GLY A 167 5.50 8.97 -23.15
CA GLY A 167 6.08 9.75 -24.26
C GLY A 167 5.13 9.93 -25.45
N PHE A 168 3.98 9.26 -25.44
CA PHE A 168 2.99 9.26 -26.52
C PHE A 168 1.84 10.26 -26.28
N GLY A 169 1.75 10.83 -25.08
CA GLY A 169 0.68 11.72 -24.65
C GLY A 169 -0.11 11.17 -23.47
N ASN A 170 -0.90 12.02 -22.81
CA ASN A 170 -1.53 11.70 -21.52
C ASN A 170 -2.95 11.13 -21.63
N CYS A 171 -3.55 11.12 -22.81
CA CYS A 171 -4.94 10.74 -23.02
C CYS A 171 -5.04 9.36 -23.66
N CYS A 172 -5.95 8.53 -23.16
CA CYS A 172 -6.23 7.23 -23.75
C CYS A 172 -7.49 7.30 -24.60
N SER A 173 -7.33 7.22 -25.92
CA SER A 173 -8.46 7.26 -26.86
C SER A 173 -9.39 6.05 -26.71
N GLN A 174 -10.62 6.16 -27.22
CA GLN A 174 -11.57 5.04 -27.30
C GLN A 174 -11.01 3.82 -28.06
N TRP A 175 -10.00 4.04 -28.91
CA TRP A 175 -9.35 3.03 -29.74
C TRP A 175 -8.18 2.32 -29.06
N GLY A 176 -7.86 2.71 -27.82
CA GLY A 176 -6.80 2.07 -27.05
C GLY A 176 -5.39 2.54 -27.40
N TYR A 177 -5.25 3.82 -27.78
CA TYR A 177 -3.98 4.45 -28.08
C TYR A 177 -3.78 5.74 -27.27
N CYS A 178 -2.53 5.99 -26.89
CA CYS A 178 -2.10 7.21 -26.22
C CYS A 178 -1.92 8.37 -27.20
N GLY A 179 -2.29 9.57 -26.75
CA GLY A 179 -2.14 10.82 -27.49
C GLY A 179 -2.42 12.05 -26.63
N SER A 180 -2.26 13.23 -27.22
CA SER A 180 -2.44 14.53 -26.52
C SER A 180 -3.46 15.45 -27.19
N THR A 181 -4.00 15.08 -28.36
CA THR A 181 -4.95 15.91 -29.10
C THR A 181 -6.39 15.60 -28.72
N SER A 182 -7.34 16.43 -29.17
CA SER A 182 -8.77 16.26 -28.90
C SER A 182 -9.33 14.91 -29.34
N GLU A 183 -8.75 14.26 -30.34
CA GLU A 183 -9.14 12.92 -30.77
C GLU A 183 -8.86 11.85 -29.70
N TYR A 184 -7.88 12.09 -28.84
CA TYR A 184 -7.50 11.18 -27.75
C TYR A 184 -8.10 11.60 -26.42
N CYS A 185 -8.19 12.91 -26.16
CA CYS A 185 -8.65 13.46 -24.89
C CYS A 185 -10.15 13.78 -24.87
N GLY A 186 -10.81 13.83 -26.03
CA GLY A 186 -12.19 14.27 -26.18
C GLY A 186 -13.23 13.21 -25.83
N ALA A 187 -14.35 13.22 -26.56
CA ALA A 187 -15.45 12.29 -26.34
C ALA A 187 -14.95 10.83 -26.39
N ASN A 188 -15.35 10.04 -25.39
CA ASN A 188 -15.02 8.63 -25.23
C ASN A 188 -13.55 8.31 -24.86
N CYS A 189 -12.78 9.31 -24.42
CA CYS A 189 -11.51 9.05 -23.76
C CYS A 189 -11.70 8.15 -22.51
N GLN A 190 -10.83 7.16 -22.35
CA GLN A 190 -10.93 6.15 -21.30
C GLN A 190 -10.34 6.69 -19.98
N ARG A 191 -11.20 7.27 -19.12
CA ARG A 191 -10.81 7.95 -17.87
C ARG A 191 -10.02 7.10 -16.87
N GLY A 192 -10.15 5.77 -16.92
CA GLY A 192 -9.33 4.86 -16.11
C GLY A 192 -7.89 4.69 -16.59
N PHE A 193 -7.57 5.24 -17.77
CA PHE A 193 -6.32 4.98 -18.51
C PHE A 193 -5.67 6.25 -19.08
N GLY A 194 -6.25 7.44 -18.87
CA GLY A 194 -5.67 8.72 -19.30
C GLY A 194 -6.45 9.94 -18.85
N ASN A 195 -5.90 11.13 -19.12
CA ASN A 195 -6.43 12.43 -18.72
C ASN A 195 -7.44 12.96 -19.75
N CYS A 196 -8.73 12.71 -19.53
CA CYS A 196 -9.79 13.09 -20.46
C CYS A 196 -10.39 14.48 -20.17
N ASN A 197 -10.81 15.18 -21.22
CA ASN A 197 -11.51 16.47 -21.17
C ASN A 197 -13.02 16.33 -20.91
#